data_AF-A0A1I7YZ50-F1
#
_entry.id   AF-A0A1I7YZ50-F1
#
_cell.length_a   1.000
_cell.length_b   1.000
_cell.length_c   1.000
_cell.angle_alpha   90.00
_cell.angle_beta   90.00
_cell.angle_gamma   90.00
#
_symmetry.space_group_name_H-M   'P 1'
#
loop_
_entity.id
_entity.type
_entity.pdbx_description
1 polymer ?
#
loop_
_entity_poly.entity_id
_entity_poly.type
_entity_poly.pdbx_seq_one_letter_code
_entity_poly.pdbx_strand_id
1 'polypeptide(L)'
;MSIAELFRNRPQVSGAFAQAVRPLRRFYPVFLLVALVLYVLLGTVAFISFESSNHENTVRKWKVNQGVNRRQRARLISTSIFNDTKNLLIIIDRDQTDRVQGLLVNSLSKYEEYLDVHGPKSGEWDVLHSLNYAWSLLMTIGHGIRGPETTGGQIFAFFYSIIGVPFFFGTIGLFVHKMLLPLIRFKVEQTKKKLLLLLFAAIFYVVWLLLLAFYLHSFSLPNSFWKALYTATLTALTIQTPYFNQLSDCSTFALLAGCTMSITLALFILLLLVGFYGGQSCENRPVIMKDEADSPKSNDPPKFTVIVDEAGDSKLADMDEE
;
A
#
# COMPACT_ATOMS: atom_id res chain seq x y z
N MET A 1 40.76 10.48 8.27
CA MET A 1 40.42 9.17 7.68
C MET A 1 39.05 9.30 7.04
N SER A 2 39.00 9.45 5.72
CA SER A 2 37.77 9.80 5.00
C SER A 2 36.93 8.55 4.75
N ILE A 3 35.59 8.66 4.78
CA ILE A 3 34.64 7.57 4.46
C ILE A 3 34.96 6.94 3.09
N ALA A 4 35.59 7.71 2.18
CA ALA A 4 36.07 7.23 0.90
C ALA A 4 37.17 6.14 0.99
N GLU A 5 37.99 6.14 2.04
CA GLU A 5 39.04 5.12 2.25
C GLU A 5 38.46 3.81 2.78
N LEU A 6 37.33 3.86 3.51
CA LEU A 6 36.66 2.68 4.05
C LEU A 6 36.01 1.81 2.96
N PHE A 7 35.66 2.41 1.80
CA PHE A 7 35.11 1.68 0.65
C PHE A 7 36.18 1.18 -0.32
N ARG A 8 37.43 1.67 -0.23
CA ARG A 8 38.53 1.28 -1.12
C ARG A 8 39.11 -0.10 -0.77
N ASN A 9 39.02 -0.50 0.50
CA ASN A 9 39.51 -1.79 1.00
C ASN A 9 38.37 -2.79 1.26
N ARG A 10 37.51 -3.05 0.27
CA ARG A 10 36.68 -4.27 0.34
C ARG A 10 37.56 -5.48 -0.01
N PRO A 11 37.67 -6.50 0.86
CA PRO A 11 38.35 -7.73 0.49
C PRO A 11 37.68 -8.31 -0.74
N GLN A 12 38.47 -8.72 -1.74
CA GLN A 12 38.02 -9.49 -2.88
C GLN A 12 37.42 -10.80 -2.35
N VAL A 13 36.11 -10.81 -2.13
CA VAL A 13 35.38 -12.03 -1.78
C VAL A 13 35.54 -12.98 -2.95
N SER A 14 36.23 -14.10 -2.68
CA SER A 14 36.51 -15.20 -3.59
C SER A 14 35.43 -15.37 -4.67
N GLY A 15 35.86 -15.36 -5.95
CA GLY A 15 34.98 -15.39 -7.12
C GLY A 15 33.95 -16.54 -7.12
N ALA A 16 34.21 -17.62 -6.38
CA ALA A 16 33.30 -18.74 -6.20
C ALA A 16 32.06 -18.39 -5.37
N PHE A 17 32.20 -17.63 -4.27
CA PHE A 17 31.07 -17.18 -3.46
C PHE A 17 30.26 -16.11 -4.22
N ALA A 18 30.94 -15.22 -4.94
CA ALA A 18 30.29 -14.25 -5.80
C ALA A 18 29.54 -14.88 -6.99
N GLN A 19 29.97 -16.05 -7.50
CA GLN A 19 29.25 -16.80 -8.53
C GLN A 19 28.06 -17.59 -7.97
N ALA A 20 28.18 -18.19 -6.78
CA ALA A 20 27.09 -18.92 -6.12
C ALA A 20 25.91 -18.00 -5.72
N VAL A 21 26.19 -16.73 -5.38
CA VAL A 21 25.17 -15.77 -4.93
C VAL A 21 24.48 -15.03 -6.10
N ARG A 22 24.97 -15.13 -7.35
CA ARG A 22 24.37 -14.49 -8.54
C ARG A 22 22.91 -14.88 -8.80
N PRO A 23 22.52 -16.17 -8.83
CA PRO A 23 21.10 -16.52 -9.01
C PRO A 23 20.26 -16.04 -7.82
N LEU A 24 20.77 -16.14 -6.60
CA LEU A 24 20.09 -15.71 -5.38
C LEU A 24 19.80 -14.20 -5.38
N ARG A 25 20.70 -13.40 -5.93
CA ARG A 25 20.54 -11.95 -6.11
C ARG A 25 19.51 -11.56 -7.17
N ARG A 26 19.10 -12.46 -8.07
CA ARG A 26 17.99 -12.19 -8.99
C ARG A 26 16.64 -12.41 -8.33
N PHE A 27 16.55 -13.39 -7.43
CA PHE A 27 15.30 -13.79 -6.77
C PHE A 27 15.07 -13.13 -5.39
N TYR A 28 16.01 -12.33 -4.89
CA TYR A 28 15.82 -11.60 -3.61
C TYR A 28 14.49 -10.82 -3.50
N PRO A 29 13.93 -10.19 -4.56
CA PRO A 29 12.64 -9.49 -4.41
C PRO A 29 11.49 -10.46 -4.14
N VAL A 30 11.58 -11.69 -4.64
CA VAL A 30 10.59 -12.75 -4.37
C VAL A 30 10.72 -13.23 -2.93
N PHE A 31 11.94 -13.39 -2.42
CA PHE A 31 12.17 -13.70 -1.01
C PHE A 31 11.63 -12.59 -0.09
N LEU A 32 11.77 -11.32 -0.48
CA LEU A 32 11.18 -10.20 0.27
C LEU A 32 9.64 -10.22 0.23
N LEU A 33 9.02 -10.60 -0.89
CA LEU A 33 7.56 -10.78 -0.97
C LEU A 33 7.09 -11.90 -0.03
N VAL A 34 7.81 -13.03 0.00
CA VAL A 34 7.51 -14.13 0.94
C VAL A 34 7.66 -13.65 2.39
N ALA A 35 8.74 -12.94 2.69
CA ALA A 35 8.95 -12.34 4.01
C ALA A 35 7.85 -11.32 4.38
N LEU A 36 7.34 -10.56 3.40
CA LEU A 36 6.22 -9.64 3.59
C LEU A 36 4.92 -10.38 3.94
N VAL A 37 4.62 -11.49 3.24
CA VAL A 37 3.47 -12.33 3.57
C VAL A 37 3.61 -12.90 4.99
N LEU A 38 4.78 -13.42 5.35
CA LEU A 38 5.04 -13.90 6.71
C LEU A 38 4.91 -12.80 7.76
N TYR A 39 5.33 -11.58 7.44
CA TYR A 39 5.19 -10.42 8.32
C TYR A 39 3.73 -10.04 8.56
N VAL A 40 2.89 -10.08 7.51
CA VAL A 40 1.44 -9.88 7.62
C VAL A 40 0.80 -10.97 8.50
N LEU A 41 1.20 -12.23 8.31
CA LEU A 41 0.71 -13.33 9.14
C LEU A 41 1.14 -13.18 10.61
N LEU A 42 2.36 -12.71 10.87
CA LEU A 42 2.82 -12.40 12.22
C LEU A 42 1.97 -11.31 12.86
N GLY A 43 1.65 -10.24 12.12
CA GLY A 43 0.73 -9.20 12.58
C GLY A 43 -0.66 -9.78 12.89
N THR A 44 -1.18 -10.65 12.02
CA THR A 44 -2.47 -11.33 12.20
C THR A 44 -2.53 -12.10 13.52
N VAL A 45 -1.52 -12.94 13.80
CA VAL A 45 -1.45 -13.72 15.03
C VAL A 45 -1.34 -12.81 16.27
N ALA A 46 -0.54 -11.75 16.19
CA ALA A 46 -0.38 -10.81 17.29
C ALA A 46 -1.70 -10.10 17.63
N PHE A 47 -2.43 -9.59 16.63
CA PHE A 47 -3.70 -8.90 16.86
C PHE A 47 -4.77 -9.82 17.46
N ILE A 48 -4.86 -11.07 16.99
CA ILE A 48 -5.75 -12.07 17.59
C ILE A 48 -5.38 -12.29 19.06
N SER A 49 -4.08 -12.45 19.35
CA SER A 49 -3.60 -12.71 20.71
C SER A 49 -3.90 -11.57 21.67
N PHE A 50 -3.79 -10.32 21.23
CA PHE A 50 -4.05 -9.15 22.07
C PHE A 50 -5.54 -8.84 22.21
N GLU A 51 -6.30 -8.89 21.12
CA GLU A 51 -7.63 -8.29 21.07
C GLU A 51 -8.78 -9.30 21.21
N SER A 52 -8.60 -10.56 20.78
CA SER A 52 -9.69 -11.54 20.72
C SER A 52 -10.35 -11.77 22.09
N SER A 53 -9.54 -11.97 23.13
CA SER A 53 -10.05 -12.21 24.49
C SER A 53 -10.72 -10.97 25.10
N ASN A 54 -10.14 -9.78 24.89
CA ASN A 54 -10.69 -8.53 25.41
C ASN A 54 -12.03 -8.21 24.74
N HIS A 55 -12.11 -8.34 23.42
CA HIS A 55 -13.31 -8.09 22.65
C HIS A 55 -14.45 -9.03 23.03
N GLU A 56 -14.21 -10.33 23.14
CA GLU A 56 -15.25 -11.28 23.56
C GLU A 56 -15.74 -11.02 24.99
N ASN A 57 -14.86 -10.56 25.89
CA ASN A 57 -15.26 -10.13 27.22
C ASN A 57 -16.16 -8.89 27.17
N THR A 58 -15.87 -7.92 26.31
CA THR A 58 -16.71 -6.73 26.09
C THR A 58 -18.07 -7.11 25.51
N VAL A 59 -18.11 -7.98 24.49
CA VAL A 59 -19.35 -8.49 23.90
C VAL A 59 -20.18 -9.24 24.94
N ARG A 60 -19.54 -10.09 25.75
CA ARG A 60 -20.21 -10.82 26.83
C ARG A 60 -20.80 -9.88 27.88
N LYS A 61 -20.03 -8.89 28.33
CA LYS A 61 -20.50 -7.86 29.28
C LYS A 61 -21.69 -7.08 28.69
N TRP A 62 -21.61 -6.69 27.42
CA TRP A 62 -22.70 -5.97 26.74
C TRP A 62 -23.98 -6.81 26.68
N LYS A 63 -23.89 -8.10 26.28
CA LYS A 63 -25.04 -9.02 26.22
C LYS A 63 -25.69 -9.21 27.61
N VAL A 64 -24.87 -9.35 28.66
CA VAL A 64 -25.36 -9.47 30.05
C VAL A 64 -26.04 -8.17 30.49
N ASN A 65 -25.40 -7.03 30.28
CA ASN A 65 -25.94 -5.71 30.66
C ASN A 65 -27.24 -5.40 29.93
N GLN A 66 -27.36 -5.74 28.64
CA GLN A 66 -28.61 -5.62 27.91
C GLN A 66 -29.73 -6.46 28.55
N GLY A 67 -29.46 -7.71 28.90
CA GLY A 67 -30.44 -8.57 29.57
C GLY A 67 -30.89 -8.00 30.93
N VAL A 68 -29.96 -7.43 31.70
CA VAL A 68 -30.26 -6.76 32.98
C VAL A 68 -31.09 -5.49 32.76
N ASN A 69 -30.72 -4.65 31.79
CA ASN A 69 -31.42 -3.40 31.47
C ASN A 69 -32.87 -3.68 31.04
N ARG A 70 -33.09 -4.71 30.21
CA ARG A 70 -34.45 -5.12 29.81
C ARG A 70 -35.30 -5.53 31.02
N ARG A 71 -34.73 -6.33 31.93
CA ARG A 71 -35.43 -6.74 33.17
C ARG A 71 -35.73 -5.56 34.09
N GLN A 72 -34.78 -4.66 34.28
CA GLN A 72 -34.98 -3.44 35.08
C GLN A 72 -36.06 -2.55 34.47
N ARG A 73 -36.04 -2.35 33.14
CA ARG A 73 -37.04 -1.56 32.44
C ARG A 73 -38.43 -2.18 32.52
N ALA A 74 -38.54 -3.50 32.31
CA ALA A 74 -39.80 -4.22 32.47
C ALA A 74 -40.35 -4.11 33.90
N ARG A 75 -39.49 -4.20 34.92
CA ARG A 75 -39.88 -4.00 36.32
C ARG A 75 -40.43 -2.59 36.55
N LEU A 76 -39.71 -1.56 36.10
CA LEU A 76 -40.14 -0.16 36.24
C LEU A 76 -41.49 0.10 35.57
N ILE A 77 -41.67 -0.38 34.33
CA ILE A 77 -42.93 -0.26 33.59
C ILE A 77 -44.06 -0.98 34.34
N SER A 78 -43.82 -2.20 34.82
CA SER A 78 -44.83 -2.94 35.58
C SER A 78 -45.24 -2.20 36.86
N THR A 79 -44.27 -1.68 37.62
CA THR A 79 -44.54 -0.95 38.85
C THR A 79 -45.26 0.38 38.61
N SER A 80 -44.94 1.10 37.52
CA SER A 80 -45.66 2.34 37.20
C SER A 80 -47.11 2.06 36.80
N ILE A 81 -47.36 1.00 36.02
CA ILE A 81 -48.72 0.62 35.60
C ILE A 81 -49.58 0.23 36.81
N PHE A 82 -49.03 -0.54 37.74
CA PHE A 82 -49.77 -1.02 38.92
C PHE A 82 -49.95 0.05 40.01
N ASN A 83 -49.13 1.11 40.03
CA ASN A 83 -49.20 2.17 41.04
C ASN A 83 -49.98 3.42 40.58
N ASP A 84 -50.07 3.67 39.26
CA ASP A 84 -50.73 4.88 38.71
C ASP A 84 -52.24 4.68 38.44
N THR A 85 -52.78 3.49 38.69
CA THR A 85 -54.20 3.20 38.49
C THR A 85 -55.03 3.79 39.64
N LYS A 86 -55.30 5.11 39.55
CA LYS A 86 -56.05 5.92 40.54
C LYS A 86 -57.37 5.33 41.06
N ASN A 87 -57.95 4.31 40.42
CA ASN A 87 -59.19 3.64 40.82
C ASN A 87 -59.17 2.11 40.66
N LEU A 88 -58.02 1.47 40.44
CA LEU A 88 -57.91 0.01 40.36
C LEU A 88 -56.79 -0.47 41.27
N LEU A 89 -57.15 -0.94 42.47
CA LEU A 89 -56.24 -1.74 43.28
C LEU A 89 -56.11 -3.11 42.60
N ILE A 90 -55.20 -3.24 41.65
CA ILE A 90 -54.92 -4.55 41.05
C ILE A 90 -54.08 -5.32 42.06
N ILE A 91 -54.72 -6.20 42.83
CA ILE A 91 -54.03 -7.17 43.68
C ILE A 91 -53.49 -8.25 42.74
N ILE A 92 -52.26 -8.07 42.28
CA ILE A 92 -51.60 -9.01 41.39
C ILE A 92 -50.75 -9.95 42.24
N ASP A 93 -51.01 -11.24 42.12
CA ASP A 93 -50.17 -12.28 42.71
C ASP A 93 -48.74 -12.21 42.14
N ARG A 94 -47.76 -12.66 42.92
CA ARG A 94 -46.34 -12.60 42.53
C ARG A 94 -46.11 -13.30 41.19
N ASP A 95 -46.76 -14.44 40.98
CA ASP A 95 -46.62 -15.23 39.75
C ASP A 95 -47.18 -14.50 38.52
N GLN A 96 -48.28 -13.76 38.69
CA GLN A 96 -48.85 -12.94 37.60
C GLN A 96 -47.96 -11.73 37.28
N THR A 97 -47.33 -11.15 38.30
CA THR A 97 -46.35 -10.06 38.12
C THR A 97 -45.13 -10.55 37.34
N ASP A 98 -44.60 -11.71 37.70
CA ASP A 98 -43.44 -12.31 37.02
C ASP A 98 -43.78 -12.69 35.57
N ARG A 99 -45.01 -13.18 35.31
CA ARG A 99 -45.51 -13.43 33.95
C ARG A 99 -45.59 -12.16 33.11
N VAL A 100 -46.15 -11.08 33.66
CA VAL A 100 -46.26 -9.79 32.96
C VAL A 100 -44.87 -9.20 32.68
N GLN A 101 -43.95 -9.28 33.64
CA GLN A 101 -42.57 -8.86 33.43
C GLN A 101 -41.89 -9.68 32.33
N GLY A 102 -42.11 -11.00 32.30
CA GLY A 102 -41.61 -11.87 31.23
C GLY A 102 -42.13 -11.48 29.84
N LEU A 103 -43.44 -11.18 29.74
CA LEU A 103 -44.04 -10.67 28.50
C LEU A 103 -43.45 -9.32 28.08
N LEU A 104 -43.26 -8.40 29.02
CA LEU A 104 -42.64 -7.09 28.77
C LEU A 104 -41.19 -7.23 28.28
N VAL A 105 -40.40 -8.12 28.87
CA VAL A 105 -39.02 -8.39 28.41
C VAL A 105 -39.03 -8.91 26.97
N ASN A 106 -39.95 -9.81 26.62
CA ASN A 106 -40.07 -10.33 25.25
C ASN A 106 -40.50 -9.22 24.27
N SER A 107 -41.48 -8.40 24.64
CA SER A 107 -41.92 -7.26 23.83
C SER A 107 -40.81 -6.22 23.62
N LEU A 108 -40.02 -5.92 24.65
CA LEU A 108 -38.85 -5.04 24.53
C LEU A 108 -37.80 -5.65 23.60
N SER A 109 -37.53 -6.96 23.71
CA SER A 109 -36.59 -7.64 22.81
C SER A 109 -37.03 -7.55 21.34
N LYS A 110 -38.32 -7.70 21.05
CA LYS A 110 -38.86 -7.55 19.69
C LYS A 110 -38.81 -6.09 19.22
N TYR A 111 -39.12 -5.14 20.11
CA TYR A 111 -39.02 -3.72 19.77
C TYR A 111 -37.59 -3.32 19.41
N GLU A 112 -36.60 -3.82 20.15
CA GLU A 112 -35.18 -3.59 19.87
C GLU A 112 -34.73 -4.20 18.54
N GLU A 113 -35.35 -5.27 18.06
CA GLU A 113 -35.09 -5.85 16.73
C GLU A 113 -35.53 -4.90 15.60
N TYR A 114 -36.54 -4.06 15.84
CA TYR A 114 -36.96 -3.02 14.90
C TYR A 114 -36.12 -1.73 15.01
N LEU A 115 -35.31 -1.59 16.07
CA LEU A 115 -34.37 -0.48 16.19
C LEU A 115 -33.09 -0.82 15.44
N ASP A 116 -32.56 0.14 14.68
CA ASP A 116 -31.25 0.05 14.02
C ASP A 116 -30.09 0.20 15.03
N VAL A 117 -30.19 -0.47 16.18
CA VAL A 117 -29.20 -0.44 17.26
C VAL A 117 -28.53 -1.81 17.29
N HIS A 118 -27.45 -1.94 16.52
CA HIS A 118 -26.64 -3.14 16.53
C HIS A 118 -25.61 -3.11 17.67
N GLY A 119 -25.61 -4.15 18.49
CA GLY A 119 -24.56 -4.37 19.49
C GLY A 119 -23.22 -4.80 18.88
N PRO A 120 -22.16 -4.83 19.70
CA PRO A 120 -20.87 -5.37 19.26
C PRO A 120 -21.02 -6.83 18.87
N LYS A 121 -20.42 -7.23 17.74
CA LYS A 121 -20.52 -8.60 17.23
C LYS A 121 -19.42 -9.46 17.86
N SER A 122 -19.74 -10.74 18.11
CA SER A 122 -18.71 -11.73 18.45
C SER A 122 -17.89 -12.05 17.19
N GLY A 123 -16.65 -12.49 17.35
CA GLY A 123 -15.77 -12.90 16.25
C GLY A 123 -15.17 -11.74 15.43
N GLU A 124 -15.19 -10.50 15.92
CA GLU A 124 -14.60 -9.37 15.17
C GLU A 124 -13.08 -9.46 15.02
N TRP A 125 -12.40 -10.26 15.87
CA TRP A 125 -10.97 -10.55 15.80
C TRP A 125 -10.69 -12.00 15.37
N ASP A 126 -11.41 -12.46 14.35
CA ASP A 126 -11.12 -13.73 13.67
C ASP A 126 -9.88 -13.62 12.76
N VAL A 127 -9.42 -14.75 12.23
CA VAL A 127 -8.21 -14.82 11.39
C VAL A 127 -8.29 -13.89 10.17
N LEU A 128 -9.40 -13.95 9.43
CA LEU A 128 -9.56 -13.14 8.21
C LEU A 128 -9.71 -11.65 8.53
N HIS A 129 -10.41 -11.31 9.60
CA HIS A 129 -10.59 -9.94 10.08
C HIS A 129 -9.26 -9.32 10.50
N SER A 130 -8.49 -10.06 11.30
CA SER A 130 -7.17 -9.65 11.79
C SER A 130 -6.15 -9.54 10.66
N LEU A 131 -6.26 -10.42 9.65
CA LEU A 131 -5.45 -10.36 8.43
C LEU A 131 -5.73 -9.10 7.62
N ASN A 132 -7.01 -8.82 7.36
CA ASN A 132 -7.44 -7.61 6.65
C ASN A 132 -7.02 -6.34 7.41
N TYR A 133 -7.15 -6.34 8.74
CA TYR A 133 -6.66 -5.26 9.59
C TYR A 133 -5.14 -5.07 9.44
N ALA A 134 -4.34 -6.12 9.65
CA ALA A 134 -2.88 -6.06 9.55
C ALA A 134 -2.40 -5.61 8.16
N TRP A 135 -3.05 -6.09 7.09
CA TRP A 135 -2.70 -5.72 5.72
C TRP A 135 -3.10 -4.27 5.38
N SER A 136 -4.31 -3.85 5.77
CA SER A 136 -4.77 -2.46 5.56
C SER A 136 -3.93 -1.44 6.33
N LEU A 137 -3.39 -1.82 7.50
CA LEU A 137 -2.48 -1.00 8.29
C LEU A 137 -1.13 -0.79 7.57
N LEU A 138 -0.57 -1.84 6.95
CA LEU A 138 0.67 -1.72 6.16
C LEU A 138 0.51 -0.89 4.90
N MET A 139 -0.67 -0.97 4.27
CA MET A 139 -1.01 -0.15 3.10
C MET A 139 -1.42 1.27 3.46
N THR A 140 -1.35 1.65 4.73
CA THR A 140 -1.74 2.98 5.25
C THR A 140 -3.17 3.40 4.91
N ILE A 141 -4.04 2.44 4.56
CA ILE A 141 -5.47 2.70 4.35
C ILE A 141 -6.12 2.87 5.72
N GLY A 142 -5.82 1.95 6.65
CA GLY A 142 -6.49 1.85 7.94
C GLY A 142 -7.89 1.24 7.82
N HIS A 143 -8.25 0.40 8.80
CA HIS A 143 -9.55 -0.26 8.80
C HIS A 143 -10.67 0.66 9.33
N GLY A 144 -10.36 1.82 9.91
CA GLY A 144 -11.31 2.87 10.33
C GLY A 144 -12.17 2.50 11.55
N ILE A 145 -13.13 1.60 11.38
CA ILE A 145 -14.05 1.22 12.47
C ILE A 145 -13.42 0.25 13.46
N ARG A 146 -12.50 -0.61 12.99
CA ARG A 146 -11.85 -1.62 13.82
C ARG A 146 -10.43 -1.17 14.14
N GLY A 147 -10.11 -1.06 15.42
CA GLY A 147 -8.78 -0.74 15.92
C GLY A 147 -8.54 -1.42 17.26
N PRO A 148 -7.27 -1.64 17.64
CA PRO A 148 -6.94 -2.28 18.90
C PRO A 148 -7.43 -1.42 20.07
N GLU A 149 -8.23 -2.01 20.95
CA GLU A 149 -8.73 -1.36 22.16
C GLU A 149 -7.75 -1.57 23.31
N THR A 150 -6.97 -2.66 23.28
CA THR A 150 -5.99 -2.94 24.33
C THR A 150 -4.75 -2.06 24.18
N THR A 151 -4.19 -1.63 25.30
CA THR A 151 -2.92 -0.89 25.31
C THR A 151 -1.80 -1.70 24.65
N GLY A 152 -1.78 -3.02 24.84
CA GLY A 152 -0.82 -3.92 24.20
C GLY A 152 -0.95 -3.94 22.68
N GLY A 153 -2.18 -4.07 22.16
CA GLY A 153 -2.48 -4.03 20.73
C GLY A 153 -2.14 -2.69 20.09
N GLN A 154 -2.38 -1.58 20.80
CA GLN A 154 -2.03 -0.23 20.34
C GLN A 154 -0.52 -0.01 20.23
N ILE A 155 0.23 -0.39 21.27
CA ILE A 155 1.70 -0.32 21.25
C ILE A 155 2.26 -1.22 20.14
N PHE A 156 1.73 -2.43 19.98
CA PHE A 156 2.12 -3.32 18.91
C PHE A 156 1.84 -2.73 17.53
N ALA A 157 0.65 -2.19 17.28
CA ALA A 157 0.27 -1.55 16.01
C ALA A 157 1.21 -0.39 15.65
N PHE A 158 1.62 0.41 16.65
CA PHE A 158 2.57 1.50 16.46
C PHE A 158 3.93 0.99 15.93
N PHE A 159 4.58 0.06 16.62
CA PHE A 159 5.86 -0.48 16.17
C PHE A 159 5.74 -1.29 14.87
N TYR A 160 4.65 -2.04 14.73
CA TYR A 160 4.35 -2.83 13.53
C TYR A 160 4.23 -1.94 12.29
N SER A 161 3.62 -0.76 12.40
CA SER A 161 3.48 0.20 11.30
C SER A 161 4.79 0.92 10.96
N ILE A 162 5.59 1.32 11.96
CA ILE A 162 6.89 1.98 11.75
C ILE A 162 7.83 1.12 10.89
N ILE A 163 7.88 -0.19 11.17
CA ILE A 163 8.75 -1.12 10.46
C ILE A 163 8.06 -1.61 9.18
N GLY A 164 6.77 -1.94 9.30
CA GLY A 164 6.01 -2.63 8.27
C GLY A 164 5.70 -1.76 7.05
N VAL A 165 5.36 -0.49 7.24
CA VAL A 165 4.99 0.40 6.12
C VAL A 165 6.18 0.62 5.18
N PRO A 166 7.39 1.02 5.64
CA PRO A 166 8.57 1.09 4.78
C PRO A 166 8.93 -0.25 4.16
N PHE A 167 8.78 -1.35 4.91
CA PHE A 167 9.07 -2.69 4.40
C PHE A 167 8.12 -3.10 3.27
N PHE A 168 6.83 -2.78 3.38
CA PHE A 168 5.81 -3.04 2.37
C PHE A 168 6.08 -2.28 1.07
N PHE A 169 6.15 -0.95 1.13
CA PHE A 169 6.38 -0.12 -0.05
C PHE A 169 7.78 -0.34 -0.66
N GLY A 170 8.79 -0.54 0.18
CA GLY A 170 10.16 -0.86 -0.26
C GLY A 170 10.21 -2.19 -1.01
N THR A 171 9.55 -3.24 -0.50
CA THR A 171 9.49 -4.55 -1.17
C THR A 171 8.79 -4.46 -2.52
N ILE A 172 7.65 -3.78 -2.60
CA ILE A 172 6.94 -3.58 -3.88
C ILE A 172 7.81 -2.77 -4.85
N GLY A 173 8.41 -1.66 -4.41
CA GLY A 173 9.26 -0.83 -5.26
C GLY A 173 10.46 -1.60 -5.82
N LEU A 174 11.12 -2.42 -4.99
CA LEU A 174 12.24 -3.27 -5.43
C LEU A 174 11.77 -4.37 -6.38
N PHE A 175 10.62 -4.97 -6.13
CA PHE A 175 10.01 -5.95 -7.03
C PHE A 175 9.75 -5.32 -8.41
N VAL A 176 9.13 -4.15 -8.47
CA VAL A 176 8.86 -3.44 -9.73
C VAL A 176 10.16 -3.08 -10.45
N HIS A 177 11.13 -2.50 -9.73
CA HIS A 177 12.38 -2.06 -10.34
C HIS A 177 13.24 -3.21 -10.86
N LYS A 178 13.32 -4.34 -10.14
CA LYS A 178 14.21 -5.47 -10.49
C LYS A 178 13.55 -6.53 -11.36
N MET A 179 12.24 -6.76 -11.24
CA MET A 179 11.53 -7.80 -11.99
C MET A 179 10.74 -7.21 -13.17
N LEU A 180 9.90 -6.20 -12.93
CA LEU A 180 9.00 -5.66 -13.97
C LEU A 180 9.73 -4.78 -15.00
N LEU A 181 10.63 -3.91 -14.53
CA LEU A 181 11.28 -2.93 -15.42
C LEU A 181 12.22 -3.57 -16.47
N PRO A 182 13.05 -4.59 -16.14
CA PRO A 182 13.94 -5.22 -17.14
C PRO A 182 13.20 -6.00 -18.23
N LEU A 183 12.01 -6.54 -17.93
CA LEU A 183 11.18 -7.22 -18.93
C LEU A 183 10.81 -6.30 -20.10
N ILE A 184 10.72 -4.99 -19.83
CA ILE A 184 10.22 -4.00 -20.77
C ILE A 184 11.36 -3.18 -21.39
N ARG A 185 12.49 -3.01 -20.68
CA ARG A 185 13.67 -2.30 -21.19
C ARG A 185 14.42 -3.02 -22.31
N PHE A 186 14.22 -4.32 -22.51
CA PHE A 186 14.98 -5.12 -23.48
C PHE A 186 14.78 -4.71 -24.97
N LYS A 187 13.96 -3.70 -25.29
CA LYS A 187 13.58 -3.38 -26.68
C LYS A 187 13.22 -1.92 -27.00
N VAL A 188 13.41 -0.97 -26.07
CA VAL A 188 12.82 0.38 -26.18
C VAL A 188 13.89 1.48 -26.15
N GLU A 189 14.70 1.55 -27.20
CA GLU A 189 15.68 2.64 -27.40
C GLU A 189 14.98 3.97 -27.72
N GLN A 190 13.85 3.94 -28.43
CA GLN A 190 13.23 5.13 -29.02
C GLN A 190 12.22 5.84 -28.10
N THR A 191 12.32 7.17 -28.01
CA THR A 191 11.45 8.06 -27.21
C THR A 191 9.97 7.88 -27.51
N LYS A 192 9.58 7.73 -28.79
CA LYS A 192 8.18 7.48 -29.18
C LYS A 192 7.64 6.17 -28.61
N LYS A 193 8.47 5.11 -28.57
CA LYS A 193 8.08 3.80 -28.01
C LYS A 193 7.98 3.86 -26.48
N LYS A 194 8.81 4.66 -25.80
CA LYS A 194 8.71 4.92 -24.35
C LYS A 194 7.41 5.65 -23.99
N LEU A 195 7.04 6.67 -24.78
CA LEU A 195 5.77 7.39 -24.60
C LEU A 195 4.55 6.48 -24.83
N LEU A 196 4.58 5.67 -25.88
CA LEU A 196 3.50 4.73 -26.18
C LEU A 196 3.34 3.67 -25.07
N LEU A 197 4.47 3.17 -24.53
CA LEU A 197 4.47 2.27 -23.38
C LEU A 197 3.88 2.93 -22.12
N LEU A 198 4.23 4.19 -21.85
CA LEU A 198 3.69 4.96 -20.73
C LEU A 198 2.16 5.10 -20.85
N LEU A 199 1.68 5.50 -22.03
CA LEU A 199 0.24 5.63 -22.31
C LEU A 199 -0.46 4.28 -22.15
N PHE A 200 0.11 3.20 -22.68
CA PHE A 200 -0.43 1.87 -22.53
C PHE A 200 -0.53 1.45 -21.06
N ALA A 201 0.53 1.69 -20.26
CA ALA A 201 0.52 1.40 -18.83
C ALA A 201 -0.53 2.22 -18.06
N ALA A 202 -0.69 3.51 -18.41
CA ALA A 202 -1.71 4.37 -17.82
C ALA A 202 -3.14 3.90 -18.17
N ILE A 203 -3.39 3.55 -19.44
CA ILE A 203 -4.68 2.97 -19.87
C ILE A 203 -4.94 1.66 -19.12
N PHE A 204 -3.95 0.78 -19.03
CA PHE A 204 -4.06 -0.48 -18.30
C PHE A 204 -4.40 -0.26 -16.83
N TYR A 205 -3.78 0.73 -16.18
CA TYR A 205 -4.10 1.11 -14.80
C TYR A 205 -5.54 1.60 -14.64
N VAL A 206 -6.03 2.45 -15.55
CA VAL A 206 -7.42 2.93 -15.53
C VAL A 206 -8.40 1.76 -15.73
N VAL A 207 -8.13 0.87 -16.69
CA VAL A 207 -8.95 -0.34 -16.91
C VAL A 207 -8.95 -1.23 -15.68
N TRP A 208 -7.81 -1.42 -15.02
CA TRP A 208 -7.72 -2.17 -13.77
C TRP A 208 -8.62 -1.59 -12.67
N LEU A 209 -8.60 -0.26 -12.48
CA LEU A 209 -9.48 0.39 -11.51
C LEU A 209 -10.96 0.23 -11.84
N LEU A 210 -11.33 0.26 -13.13
CA LEU A 210 -12.71 0.01 -13.57
C LEU A 210 -13.13 -1.45 -13.32
N LEU A 211 -12.25 -2.42 -13.53
CA LEU A 211 -12.50 -3.82 -13.21
C LEU A 211 -12.69 -4.05 -11.71
N LEU A 212 -11.85 -3.42 -10.89
CA LEU A 212 -11.98 -3.47 -9.44
C LEU A 212 -13.29 -2.81 -8.96
N ALA A 213 -13.67 -1.68 -9.56
CA ALA A 213 -14.94 -1.02 -9.30
C ALA A 213 -16.14 -1.89 -9.71
N PHE A 214 -16.07 -2.55 -10.86
CA PHE A 214 -17.10 -3.49 -11.31
C PHE A 214 -17.25 -4.66 -10.33
N TYR A 215 -16.14 -5.26 -9.89
CA TYR A 215 -16.14 -6.31 -8.87
C TYR A 215 -16.82 -5.84 -7.58
N LEU A 216 -16.44 -4.67 -7.06
CA LEU A 216 -17.05 -4.12 -5.85
C LEU A 216 -18.56 -3.87 -6.04
N HIS A 217 -18.98 -3.37 -7.20
CA HIS A 217 -20.39 -3.12 -7.49
C HIS A 217 -21.19 -4.42 -7.52
N SER A 218 -20.69 -5.47 -8.19
CA SER A 218 -21.40 -6.74 -8.33
C SER A 218 -21.53 -7.51 -7.02
N PHE A 219 -20.51 -7.49 -6.16
CA PHE A 219 -20.46 -8.37 -4.99
C PHE A 219 -20.66 -7.67 -3.64
N SER A 220 -20.42 -6.35 -3.55
CA SER A 220 -20.31 -5.69 -2.24
C SER A 220 -21.14 -4.42 -2.08
N LEU A 221 -21.15 -3.57 -3.10
CA LEU A 221 -21.81 -2.26 -3.11
C LEU A 221 -22.83 -2.20 -4.27
N PRO A 222 -23.91 -2.99 -4.22
CA PRO A 222 -24.88 -3.07 -5.32
C PRO A 222 -25.70 -1.77 -5.48
N ASN A 223 -25.78 -0.96 -4.43
CA ASN A 223 -26.64 0.23 -4.41
C ASN A 223 -26.24 1.30 -5.44
N SER A 224 -24.96 1.43 -5.77
CA SER A 224 -24.50 2.43 -6.75
C SER A 224 -23.10 2.14 -7.27
N PHE A 225 -22.94 2.15 -8.59
CA PHE A 225 -21.64 2.04 -9.24
C PHE A 225 -20.67 3.17 -8.80
N TRP A 226 -21.18 4.38 -8.58
CA TRP A 226 -20.35 5.51 -8.15
C TRP A 226 -19.68 5.27 -6.79
N LYS A 227 -20.36 4.60 -5.85
CA LYS A 227 -19.77 4.23 -4.55
C LYS A 227 -18.64 3.21 -4.72
N ALA A 228 -18.83 2.24 -5.62
CA ALA A 228 -17.83 1.23 -5.92
C ALA A 228 -16.62 1.82 -6.63
N LEU A 229 -16.83 2.69 -7.63
CA LEU A 229 -15.76 3.40 -8.34
C LEU A 229 -14.98 4.33 -7.40
N TYR A 230 -15.68 5.12 -6.60
CA TYR A 230 -15.09 6.00 -5.58
C TYR A 230 -14.24 5.21 -4.58
N THR A 231 -14.72 4.06 -4.12
CA THR A 231 -13.97 3.19 -3.19
C THR A 231 -12.76 2.57 -3.87
N ALA A 232 -12.90 1.98 -5.06
CA ALA A 232 -11.78 1.36 -5.78
C ALA A 232 -10.65 2.37 -6.07
N THR A 233 -11.01 3.57 -6.52
CA THR A 233 -10.05 4.62 -6.90
C THR A 233 -9.34 5.23 -5.70
N LEU A 234 -10.07 5.64 -4.67
CA LEU A 234 -9.45 6.25 -3.48
C LEU A 234 -8.64 5.24 -2.67
N THR A 235 -9.15 4.02 -2.50
CA THR A 235 -8.41 2.99 -1.75
C THR A 235 -7.15 2.54 -2.50
N ALA A 236 -7.14 2.57 -3.84
CA ALA A 236 -5.91 2.39 -4.63
C ALA A 236 -4.86 3.50 -4.39
N LEU A 237 -5.31 4.71 -4.03
CA LEU A 237 -4.46 5.82 -3.58
C LEU A 237 -4.18 5.79 -2.08
N THR A 238 -4.47 4.68 -1.40
CA THR A 238 -4.33 4.51 0.06
C THR A 238 -5.23 5.44 0.89
N ILE A 239 -6.29 5.99 0.29
CA ILE A 239 -7.27 6.84 0.98
C ILE A 239 -8.45 5.97 1.41
N GLN A 240 -8.78 6.02 2.70
CA GLN A 240 -9.93 5.31 3.24
C GLN A 240 -11.24 6.00 2.87
N THR A 241 -12.26 5.22 2.49
CA THR A 241 -13.62 5.70 2.25
C THR A 241 -14.59 5.19 3.31
N PRO A 242 -15.70 5.90 3.59
CA PRO A 242 -16.70 5.43 4.56
C PRO A 242 -17.34 4.09 4.15
N TYR A 243 -17.42 3.82 2.84
CA TYR A 243 -17.98 2.59 2.29
C TYR A 243 -17.07 1.38 2.48
N PHE A 244 -15.79 1.59 2.79
CA PHE A 244 -14.85 0.52 3.12
C PHE A 244 -15.37 -0.35 4.28
N ASN A 245 -16.04 0.28 5.24
CA ASN A 245 -16.54 -0.42 6.42
C ASN A 245 -17.81 -1.24 6.19
N GLN A 246 -18.46 -1.07 5.02
CA GLN A 246 -19.66 -1.83 4.64
C GLN A 246 -19.30 -3.12 3.90
N LEU A 247 -18.01 -3.32 3.58
CA LEU A 247 -17.53 -4.47 2.83
C LEU A 247 -17.61 -5.76 3.66
N SER A 248 -17.93 -6.86 3.00
CA SER A 248 -17.73 -8.20 3.57
C SER A 248 -16.23 -8.47 3.74
N ASP A 249 -15.86 -9.45 4.57
CA ASP A 249 -14.44 -9.73 4.84
C ASP A 249 -13.72 -10.28 3.60
N CYS A 250 -14.41 -11.11 2.81
CA CYS A 250 -13.90 -11.62 1.54
C CYS A 250 -13.73 -10.48 0.53
N SER A 251 -14.72 -9.58 0.45
CA SER A 251 -14.64 -8.39 -0.40
C SER A 251 -13.51 -7.45 0.02
N THR A 252 -13.29 -7.30 1.33
CA THR A 252 -12.20 -6.49 1.89
C THR A 252 -10.86 -7.09 1.52
N PHE A 253 -10.69 -8.41 1.68
CA PHE A 253 -9.49 -9.11 1.24
C PHE A 253 -9.23 -8.93 -0.26
N ALA A 254 -10.26 -9.10 -1.10
CA ALA A 254 -10.16 -8.90 -2.55
C ALA A 254 -9.84 -7.44 -2.91
N LEU A 255 -10.41 -6.47 -2.20
CA LEU A 255 -10.09 -5.06 -2.36
C LEU A 255 -8.64 -4.77 -1.99
N LEU A 256 -8.16 -5.27 -0.85
CA LEU A 256 -6.78 -5.09 -0.40
C LEU A 256 -5.80 -5.70 -1.40
N ALA A 257 -6.07 -6.91 -1.89
CA ALA A 257 -5.31 -7.54 -2.97
C ALA A 257 -5.34 -6.68 -4.25
N GLY A 258 -6.51 -6.18 -4.63
CA GLY A 258 -6.69 -5.28 -5.77
C GLY A 258 -5.88 -3.99 -5.64
N CYS A 259 -5.84 -3.42 -4.44
CA CYS A 259 -5.05 -2.23 -4.12
C CYS A 259 -3.55 -2.51 -4.15
N THR A 260 -3.06 -3.67 -3.72
CA THR A 260 -1.64 -4.01 -3.89
C THR A 260 -1.24 -4.05 -5.36
N MET A 261 -2.09 -4.59 -6.22
CA MET A 261 -1.86 -4.56 -7.67
C MET A 261 -1.88 -3.12 -8.20
N SER A 262 -2.85 -2.29 -7.76
CA SER A 262 -2.88 -0.87 -8.13
C SER A 262 -1.61 -0.13 -7.71
N ILE A 263 -1.11 -0.35 -6.50
CA ILE A 263 0.15 0.25 -6.00
C ILE A 263 1.34 -0.22 -6.85
N THR A 264 1.40 -1.52 -7.20
CA THR A 264 2.49 -2.04 -8.06
C THR A 264 2.47 -1.39 -9.45
N LEU A 265 1.29 -1.20 -10.04
CA LEU A 265 1.11 -0.55 -11.35
C LEU A 265 1.43 0.95 -11.29
N ALA A 266 1.00 1.63 -10.23
CA ALA A 266 1.29 3.05 -10.02
C ALA A 266 2.80 3.29 -9.86
N LEU A 267 3.49 2.45 -9.08
CA LEU A 267 4.95 2.50 -8.94
C LEU A 267 5.66 2.17 -10.25
N PHE A 268 5.12 1.25 -11.04
CA PHE A 268 5.64 0.94 -12.36
C PHE A 268 5.55 2.15 -13.31
N ILE A 269 4.39 2.81 -13.38
CA ILE A 269 4.20 4.05 -14.16
C ILE A 269 5.15 5.15 -13.68
N LEU A 270 5.26 5.34 -12.36
CA LEU A 270 6.15 6.35 -11.76
C LEU A 270 7.62 6.09 -12.12
N LEU A 271 8.08 4.84 -12.08
CA LEU A 271 9.45 4.49 -12.48
C LEU A 271 9.68 4.65 -13.99
N LEU A 272 8.67 4.43 -14.83
CA LEU A 272 8.74 4.75 -16.26
C LEU A 272 8.85 6.26 -16.50
N LEU A 273 8.09 7.08 -15.78
CA LEU A 273 8.17 8.55 -15.84
C LEU A 273 9.56 9.04 -15.46
N VAL A 274 10.11 8.57 -14.32
CA VAL A 274 11.47 8.93 -13.90
C VAL A 274 12.50 8.51 -14.94
N GLY A 275 12.35 7.33 -15.56
CA GLY A 275 13.22 6.87 -16.65
C GLY A 275 13.12 7.70 -17.93
N PHE A 276 11.97 8.34 -18.19
CA PHE A 276 11.78 9.25 -19.33
C PHE A 276 12.48 10.60 -19.08
N TYR A 277 12.23 11.23 -17.94
CA TYR A 277 12.83 12.52 -17.58
C TYR A 277 14.34 12.43 -17.33
N GLY A 278 14.82 11.34 -16.71
CA GLY A 278 16.25 11.15 -16.45
C GLY A 278 17.11 10.97 -17.71
N GLY A 279 16.51 10.55 -18.84
CA GLY A 279 17.19 10.48 -20.14
C GLY A 279 17.42 11.86 -20.77
N GLN A 280 16.58 12.84 -20.46
CA GLN A 280 16.61 14.17 -21.07
C GLN A 280 17.72 15.06 -20.48
N SER A 281 18.16 14.81 -19.23
CA SER A 281 19.24 15.59 -18.60
C SER A 281 20.66 15.25 -19.09
N CYS A 282 20.89 14.12 -19.76
CA CYS A 282 22.22 13.79 -20.30
C CYS A 282 22.48 14.35 -21.71
N GLU A 283 21.45 14.78 -22.44
CA GLU A 283 21.59 15.31 -23.80
C GLU A 283 21.81 16.84 -23.82
N ASN A 284 21.59 17.52 -22.69
CA ASN A 284 21.69 18.98 -22.56
C ASN A 284 22.91 19.47 -21.76
N ARG A 285 24.02 18.72 -21.67
CA ARG A 285 25.29 19.38 -21.31
C ARG A 285 25.71 20.21 -22.51
N PRO A 286 25.79 21.54 -22.40
CA PRO A 286 26.46 22.31 -23.43
C PRO A 286 27.88 21.75 -23.53
N VAL A 287 28.27 21.34 -24.73
CA VAL A 287 29.67 21.17 -25.08
C VAL A 287 30.30 22.52 -24.77
N ILE A 288 31.03 22.60 -23.66
CA ILE A 288 31.83 23.78 -23.34
C ILE A 288 32.84 23.86 -24.48
N MET A 289 32.56 24.74 -25.44
CA MET A 289 33.54 25.29 -26.37
C MET A 289 34.70 25.76 -25.51
N LYS A 290 35.84 25.10 -25.68
CA LYS A 290 37.07 25.41 -24.99
C LYS A 290 37.94 26.13 -26.01
N ASP A 291 37.60 27.39 -26.29
CA ASP A 291 38.48 28.26 -27.06
C ASP A 291 39.43 28.97 -26.10
N GLU A 292 40.70 28.56 -26.22
CA GLU A 292 41.94 29.37 -26.12
C GLU A 292 42.34 30.00 -24.76
N ALA A 293 43.60 30.04 -24.34
CA ALA A 293 44.88 29.68 -24.97
C ALA A 293 45.93 29.37 -23.87
N ASP A 294 46.91 28.50 -24.18
CA ASP A 294 48.35 28.81 -23.97
C ASP A 294 49.29 27.67 -24.45
N SER A 295 49.84 27.90 -25.65
CA SER A 295 51.14 27.49 -26.19
C SER A 295 51.40 26.03 -26.65
N PRO A 296 52.27 25.86 -27.68
CA PRO A 296 52.17 24.74 -28.64
C PRO A 296 53.35 23.77 -28.53
N LYS A 297 53.12 22.46 -28.67
CA LYS A 297 54.21 21.50 -28.98
C LYS A 297 53.77 20.37 -29.95
N SER A 298 54.58 20.29 -31.00
CA SER A 298 54.82 19.22 -31.99
C SER A 298 53.66 18.80 -32.90
N ASN A 299 53.52 19.53 -34.01
CA ASN A 299 53.16 18.94 -35.29
C ASN A 299 54.48 18.62 -36.03
N ASP A 300 54.73 17.35 -36.34
CA ASP A 300 55.78 16.98 -37.29
C ASP A 300 55.41 17.53 -38.68
N PRO A 301 56.31 18.25 -39.37
CA PRO A 301 56.02 18.80 -40.68
C PRO A 301 56.22 17.75 -41.80
N PRO A 302 55.52 17.90 -42.95
CA PRO A 302 55.72 17.03 -44.10
C PRO A 302 57.11 17.28 -44.73
N LYS A 303 57.74 16.18 -45.13
CA LYS A 303 59.10 16.11 -45.66
C LYS A 303 59.17 16.74 -47.06
N PHE A 304 59.61 17.99 -47.16
CA PHE A 304 60.00 18.60 -48.42
C PHE A 304 61.50 18.48 -48.63
N THR A 305 61.91 17.85 -49.73
CA THR A 305 63.30 17.78 -50.18
C THR A 305 63.66 19.07 -50.90
N VAL A 306 64.45 19.93 -50.26
CA VAL A 306 65.04 21.11 -50.88
C VAL A 306 66.42 20.72 -51.39
N ILE A 307 66.59 20.75 -52.70
CA ILE A 307 67.89 20.68 -53.36
C ILE A 307 68.43 22.10 -53.36
N VAL A 308 69.58 22.32 -52.72
CA VAL A 308 70.26 23.62 -52.71
C VAL A 308 71.40 23.55 -53.73
N ASP A 309 71.32 24.37 -54.77
CA ASP A 309 72.44 24.65 -55.66
C ASP A 309 73.36 25.70 -55.01
N GLU A 310 74.65 25.67 -55.33
CA GLU A 310 75.76 26.24 -54.53
C GLU A 310 75.88 27.78 -54.58
N ALA A 311 74.85 28.49 -55.02
CA ALA A 311 74.79 29.95 -55.07
C ALA A 311 73.55 30.42 -54.30
N GLY A 312 73.72 30.67 -53.01
CA GLY A 312 72.65 30.91 -52.04
C GLY A 312 71.80 32.16 -52.28
N ASP A 313 70.78 32.04 -53.13
CA ASP A 313 69.62 32.93 -53.16
C ASP A 313 68.33 32.11 -53.37
N SER A 314 67.49 32.04 -52.34
CA SER A 314 66.15 31.46 -52.45
C SER A 314 65.12 32.57 -52.70
N LYS A 315 64.70 32.75 -53.96
CA LYS A 315 63.45 33.45 -54.28
C LYS A 315 62.28 32.47 -54.15
N LEU A 316 61.26 32.85 -53.36
CA LEU A 316 59.97 32.19 -53.34
C LEU A 316 59.28 32.38 -54.69
N ALA A 317 58.88 31.28 -55.32
CA ALA A 317 57.95 31.32 -56.44
C ALA A 317 56.56 30.96 -55.91
N ASP A 318 55.65 31.93 -55.94
CA ASP A 318 54.22 31.70 -55.94
C ASP A 318 53.85 30.89 -57.18
N MET A 319 52.97 29.89 -57.01
CA MET A 319 52.21 29.35 -58.12
C MET A 319 50.73 29.54 -57.83
N ASP A 320 50.18 30.48 -58.59
CA ASP A 320 48.76 30.74 -58.77
C ASP A 320 48.00 29.52 -59.31
N GLU A 321 46.69 29.65 -59.10
CA GLU A 321 45.50 28.89 -59.52
C GLU A 321 45.59 28.03 -60.80
N GLU A 322 44.97 26.84 -60.72
CA GLU A 322 43.78 26.45 -61.52
C GLU A 322 42.97 25.35 -60.82
#